data_AF-A0A1H0M5S8-F1
#
_entry.id   AF-A0A1H0M5S8-F1
#
_cell.length_a   1.000
_cell.length_b   1.000
_cell.length_c   1.000
_cell.angle_alpha   90.00
_cell.angle_beta   90.00
_cell.angle_gamma   90.00
#
_symmetry.space_group_name_H-M   'P 1'
#
loop_
_entity.id
_entity.type
_entity.pdbx_description
1 polymer ?
#
loop_
_entity_poly.entity_id
_entity_poly.type
_entity_poly.pdbx_seq_one_letter_code
_entity_poly.pdbx_strand_id
1 'polypeptide(L)'
;MPHVLHAAAAILFLGAPTGTAMASDGLLRCGKCVGTTTAEASGIGTSAARVRSIVTPDDVAEYCSLQNVSPVRVPACIENTGRDELGSELSASADCPGGRMRGIDGNLYRYVGTWGGDDVSQVAAGQPKFARADGSVVATDHASGGRDLATNWGLLCGTVVPVSSRSASRDTGHAVVTGEPYDHNGSRMTIDVHDGLIVYAEPKAGIRRTVPPQTVLFRGDLSDPNDVHGTAHVFRHGCPPAPYEVVGRFEAGYQSTLVLTGRAPVRAASGCAVVGLSASSANALLRFEYLFPPEL
;
A
#
# COMPACT_ATOMS: atom_id res chain seq x y z
N MET A 1 -27.36 -3.79 -64.68
CA MET A 1 -27.29 -4.35 -63.32
C MET A 1 -25.87 -4.20 -62.81
N PRO A 2 -25.57 -3.23 -61.93
CA PRO A 2 -24.33 -3.24 -61.15
C PRO A 2 -24.61 -3.69 -59.72
N HIS A 3 -23.84 -4.67 -59.25
CA HIS A 3 -23.90 -5.16 -57.88
C HIS A 3 -23.29 -4.14 -56.90
N VAL A 4 -24.06 -3.80 -55.87
CA VAL A 4 -23.67 -2.92 -54.76
C VAL A 4 -22.87 -3.73 -53.74
N LEU A 5 -21.59 -3.40 -53.55
CA LEU A 5 -20.80 -3.88 -52.41
C LEU A 5 -21.30 -3.19 -51.12
N HIS A 6 -21.73 -3.98 -50.15
CA HIS A 6 -21.98 -3.52 -48.79
C HIS A 6 -20.66 -3.39 -48.02
N ALA A 7 -20.34 -2.19 -47.54
CA ALA A 7 -19.29 -1.98 -46.55
C ALA A 7 -19.88 -2.17 -45.15
N ALA A 8 -19.45 -3.20 -44.43
CA ALA A 8 -19.78 -3.40 -43.03
C ALA A 8 -18.88 -2.48 -42.17
N ALA A 9 -19.49 -1.50 -41.52
CA ALA A 9 -18.82 -0.70 -40.49
C ALA A 9 -18.72 -1.52 -39.20
N ALA A 10 -17.51 -1.97 -38.87
CA ALA A 10 -17.23 -2.54 -37.57
C ALA A 10 -17.15 -1.41 -36.54
N ILE A 11 -18.14 -1.38 -35.64
CA ILE A 11 -18.20 -0.47 -34.49
C ILE A 11 -17.11 -0.91 -33.50
N LEU A 12 -16.04 -0.11 -33.38
CA LEU A 12 -15.10 -0.24 -32.27
C LEU A 12 -15.81 0.19 -30.98
N PHE A 13 -16.13 -0.78 -30.13
CA PHE A 13 -16.40 -0.51 -28.72
C PHE A 13 -15.09 -0.07 -28.05
N LEU A 14 -14.91 1.23 -27.89
CA LEU A 14 -13.93 1.79 -26.97
C LEU A 14 -14.35 1.38 -25.55
N GLY A 15 -13.67 0.37 -25.02
CA GLY A 15 -13.81 -0.03 -23.62
C GLY A 15 -13.53 1.16 -22.71
N ALA A 16 -14.43 1.41 -21.77
CA ALA A 16 -14.24 2.41 -20.74
C ALA A 16 -12.94 2.11 -19.95
N PRO A 17 -12.09 3.11 -19.66
CA PRO A 17 -10.93 2.90 -18.83
C PRO A 17 -11.38 2.49 -17.42
N THR A 18 -11.04 1.27 -17.04
CA THR A 18 -11.16 0.76 -15.68
C THR A 18 -10.11 1.45 -14.81
N GLY A 19 -10.54 1.90 -13.63
CA GLY A 19 -9.84 2.83 -12.74
C GLY A 19 -8.32 2.65 -12.65
N THR A 20 -7.61 3.74 -12.92
CA THR A 20 -6.25 4.00 -12.45
C THR A 20 -6.30 4.16 -10.92
N ALA A 21 -5.54 3.32 -10.21
CA ALA A 21 -5.28 3.57 -8.79
C ALA A 21 -4.54 4.91 -8.67
N MET A 22 -4.95 5.69 -7.68
CA MET A 22 -4.45 7.03 -7.36
C MET A 22 -2.95 7.00 -7.13
N ALA A 23 -2.22 7.94 -7.72
CA ALA A 23 -0.78 8.09 -7.48
C ALA A 23 -0.49 9.50 -6.93
N SER A 24 -1.18 9.91 -5.86
CA SER A 24 -0.67 11.01 -5.03
C SER A 24 0.62 10.53 -4.37
N ASP A 25 1.73 11.23 -4.60
CA ASP A 25 3.02 10.92 -3.96
C ASP A 25 3.16 11.55 -2.57
N GLY A 26 2.14 12.30 -2.11
CA GLY A 26 2.08 12.97 -0.82
C GLY A 26 1.00 12.47 0.13
N LEU A 27 0.87 13.19 1.25
CA LEU A 27 -0.07 12.88 2.33
C LEU A 27 -1.52 12.97 1.84
N LEU A 28 -2.41 12.21 2.48
CA LEU A 28 -3.83 12.21 2.17
C LEU A 28 -4.66 12.67 3.36
N ARG A 29 -5.64 13.53 3.08
CA ARG A 29 -6.72 13.93 3.98
C ARG A 29 -8.00 13.24 3.51
N CYS A 30 -8.34 12.09 4.06
CA CYS A 30 -9.43 11.26 3.54
C CYS A 30 -10.83 11.75 3.91
N GLY A 31 -10.98 12.90 4.56
CA GLY A 31 -12.30 13.57 4.67
C GLY A 31 -12.94 13.86 3.30
N LYS A 32 -12.11 14.27 2.31
CA LYS A 32 -12.46 14.32 0.88
C LYS A 32 -11.57 13.41 0.02
N CYS A 33 -10.42 12.94 0.54
CA CYS A 33 -9.37 12.20 -0.20
C CYS A 33 -8.77 12.98 -1.37
N VAL A 34 -8.65 14.32 -1.27
CA VAL A 34 -7.88 15.07 -2.26
C VAL A 34 -6.41 14.68 -2.09
N GLY A 35 -5.77 14.31 -3.20
CA GLY A 35 -4.34 14.03 -3.27
C GLY A 35 -3.52 15.24 -2.80
N THR A 36 -2.28 14.99 -2.41
CA THR A 36 -1.30 16.08 -2.32
C THR A 36 0.00 15.65 -2.97
N THR A 37 0.75 16.65 -3.40
CA THR A 37 2.11 16.48 -3.91
C THR A 37 3.11 16.67 -2.78
N THR A 38 4.08 15.75 -2.65
CA THR A 38 5.15 15.88 -1.66
C THR A 38 6.03 17.09 -1.93
N ALA A 39 6.04 18.04 -0.99
CA ALA A 39 6.95 19.19 -1.01
C ALA A 39 8.31 18.81 -0.42
N GLU A 40 8.30 18.10 0.72
CA GLU A 40 9.52 17.63 1.39
C GLU A 40 9.28 16.27 2.07
N ALA A 41 10.25 15.38 1.96
CA ALA A 41 10.27 14.10 2.68
C ALA A 41 11.66 13.86 3.26
N SER A 42 11.72 13.37 4.50
CA SER A 42 12.98 13.03 5.16
C SER A 42 12.79 11.88 6.14
N GLY A 43 13.84 11.09 6.34
CA GLY A 43 13.86 10.03 7.36
C GLY A 43 12.80 8.93 7.16
N ILE A 44 12.27 8.74 5.96
CA ILE A 44 11.23 7.73 5.67
C ILE A 44 11.67 6.35 6.17
N GLY A 45 10.79 5.66 6.90
CA GLY A 45 11.06 4.38 7.56
C GLY A 45 11.90 4.47 8.84
N THR A 46 12.35 5.64 9.27
CA THR A 46 13.19 5.79 10.47
C THR A 46 12.40 6.29 11.67
N SER A 47 13.07 6.47 12.81
CA SER A 47 12.48 7.09 13.99
C SER A 47 12.22 8.60 13.83
N ALA A 48 12.67 9.19 12.72
CA ALA A 48 12.55 10.61 12.41
C ALA A 48 11.84 10.87 11.07
N ALA A 49 10.95 9.96 10.64
CA ALA A 49 10.22 10.10 9.38
C ALA A 49 9.33 11.35 9.39
N ARG A 50 9.41 12.16 8.33
CA ARG A 50 8.61 13.38 8.15
C ARG A 50 8.26 13.56 6.69
N VAL A 51 7.03 13.97 6.45
CA VAL A 51 6.57 14.43 5.14
C VAL A 51 5.84 15.77 5.30
N ARG A 52 6.10 16.68 4.37
CA ARG A 52 5.26 17.83 4.08
C ARG A 52 4.78 17.72 2.64
N SER A 53 3.51 18.00 2.43
CA SER A 53 2.88 17.95 1.12
C SER A 53 1.98 19.17 0.94
N ILE A 54 1.74 19.57 -0.29
CA ILE A 54 0.87 20.70 -0.63
C ILE A 54 -0.17 20.26 -1.65
N VAL A 55 -1.39 20.78 -1.55
CA VAL A 55 -2.41 20.56 -2.57
C VAL A 55 -2.09 21.44 -3.78
N THR A 56 -1.87 20.81 -4.93
CA THR A 56 -1.59 21.49 -6.21
C THR A 56 -2.83 21.57 -7.10
N PRO A 57 -2.80 22.37 -8.18
CA PRO A 57 -3.89 22.38 -9.16
C PRO A 57 -4.13 21.01 -9.80
N ASP A 58 -3.05 20.24 -10.03
CA ASP A 58 -3.11 18.91 -10.61
C ASP A 58 -3.78 17.91 -9.65
N ASP A 59 -3.50 17.99 -8.35
CA ASP A 59 -4.17 17.17 -7.32
C ASP A 59 -5.69 17.41 -7.31
N VAL A 60 -6.11 18.67 -7.43
CA VAL A 60 -7.53 19.07 -7.47
C VAL A 60 -8.19 18.57 -8.76
N ALA A 61 -7.51 18.73 -9.90
CA ALA A 61 -7.99 18.26 -11.18
C ALA A 61 -8.14 16.73 -11.21
N GLU A 62 -7.15 15.99 -10.70
CA GLU A 62 -7.18 14.54 -10.58
C GLU A 62 -8.35 14.12 -9.69
N TYR A 63 -8.46 14.66 -8.47
CA TYR A 63 -9.56 14.38 -7.57
C TYR A 63 -10.93 14.54 -8.26
N CYS A 64 -11.16 15.68 -8.93
CA CYS A 64 -12.42 15.97 -9.60
C CYS A 64 -12.69 15.10 -10.83
N SER A 65 -11.64 14.62 -11.51
CA SER A 65 -11.77 13.67 -12.61
C SER A 65 -12.17 12.27 -12.14
N LEU A 66 -11.82 11.91 -10.90
CA LEU A 66 -12.12 10.63 -10.27
C LEU A 66 -13.47 10.62 -9.55
N GLN A 67 -13.97 11.78 -9.15
CA GLN A 67 -15.36 11.88 -8.71
C GLN A 67 -16.24 11.47 -9.89
N ASN A 68 -17.22 10.59 -9.65
CA ASN A 68 -18.20 10.13 -10.65
C ASN A 68 -19.19 11.26 -11.04
N VAL A 69 -18.65 12.44 -11.36
CA VAL A 69 -19.36 13.62 -11.80
C VAL A 69 -19.37 13.62 -13.32
N SER A 70 -20.47 14.10 -13.89
CA SER A 70 -20.55 14.33 -15.32
C SER A 70 -19.37 15.21 -15.78
N PRO A 71 -18.78 14.96 -16.97
CA PRO A 71 -17.69 15.79 -17.51
C PRO A 71 -18.01 17.29 -17.52
N VAL A 72 -19.29 17.65 -17.71
CA VAL A 72 -19.78 19.04 -17.69
C VAL A 72 -19.63 19.69 -16.30
N ARG A 73 -19.62 18.90 -15.23
CA ARG A 73 -19.49 19.36 -13.84
C ARG A 73 -18.06 19.36 -13.31
N VAL A 74 -17.10 18.79 -14.04
CA VAL A 74 -15.68 18.75 -13.63
C VAL A 74 -15.12 20.17 -13.42
N PRO A 75 -15.36 21.17 -14.29
CA PRO A 75 -14.87 22.54 -14.05
C PRO A 75 -15.40 23.15 -12.75
N ALA A 76 -16.69 22.94 -12.44
CA ALA A 76 -17.29 23.42 -11.21
C ALA A 76 -16.74 22.70 -9.97
N CYS A 77 -16.42 21.41 -10.08
CA CYS A 77 -15.73 20.67 -9.03
C CYS A 77 -14.34 21.25 -8.77
N ILE A 78 -13.57 21.53 -9.82
CA ILE A 78 -12.21 22.09 -9.73
C ILE A 78 -12.26 23.47 -9.09
N GLU A 79 -13.21 24.32 -9.50
CA GLU A 79 -13.37 25.66 -8.91
C GLU A 79 -13.69 25.59 -7.42
N ASN A 80 -14.66 24.76 -7.03
CA ASN A 80 -15.09 24.65 -5.64
C ASN A 80 -14.01 24.01 -4.76
N THR A 81 -13.45 22.89 -5.20
CA THR A 81 -12.40 22.17 -4.44
C THR A 81 -11.11 22.98 -4.40
N GLY A 82 -10.75 23.65 -5.50
CA GLY A 82 -9.59 24.52 -5.57
C GLY A 82 -9.70 25.72 -4.63
N ARG A 83 -10.89 26.31 -4.47
CA ARG A 83 -11.12 27.39 -3.51
C ARG A 83 -10.87 26.96 -2.06
N ASP A 84 -11.24 25.72 -1.73
CA ASP A 84 -11.17 25.21 -0.37
C ASP A 84 -9.80 24.63 0.00
N GLU A 85 -9.16 23.92 -0.94
CA GLU A 85 -8.02 23.05 -0.63
C GLU A 85 -6.71 23.54 -1.26
N LEU A 86 -6.73 24.28 -2.38
CA LEU A 86 -5.51 24.61 -3.13
C LEU A 86 -4.50 25.39 -2.28
N GLY A 87 -3.24 24.95 -2.30
CA GLY A 87 -2.17 25.53 -1.49
C GLY A 87 -2.19 25.12 -0.02
N SER A 88 -3.17 24.31 0.42
CA SER A 88 -3.17 23.77 1.78
C SER A 88 -1.96 22.87 2.00
N GLU A 89 -1.23 23.14 3.07
CA GLU A 89 -0.10 22.32 3.50
C GLU A 89 -0.56 21.24 4.50
N LEU A 90 -0.09 20.01 4.26
CA LEU A 90 -0.23 18.89 5.17
C LEU A 90 1.16 18.51 5.70
N SER A 91 1.24 18.16 6.98
CA SER A 91 2.45 17.59 7.54
C SER A 91 2.12 16.44 8.49
N ALA A 92 2.92 15.38 8.40
CA ALA A 92 2.87 14.26 9.30
C ALA A 92 4.29 13.79 9.62
N SER A 93 4.44 13.09 10.75
CA SER A 93 5.72 12.51 11.16
C SER A 93 5.53 11.20 11.88
N ALA A 94 6.53 10.32 11.84
CA ALA A 94 6.49 9.06 12.54
C ALA A 94 7.84 8.67 13.14
N ASP A 95 7.75 7.99 14.28
CA ASP A 95 8.78 7.08 14.75
C ASP A 95 8.37 5.67 14.32
N CYS A 96 8.86 5.25 13.15
CA CYS A 96 8.41 4.01 12.52
C CYS A 96 8.77 2.76 13.33
N PRO A 97 10.03 2.58 13.81
CA PRO A 97 10.37 1.45 14.66
C PRO A 97 9.63 1.48 16.00
N GLY A 98 9.45 2.67 16.58
CA GLY A 98 8.74 2.86 17.85
C GLY A 98 7.21 2.82 17.75
N GLY A 99 6.63 2.70 16.54
CA GLY A 99 5.19 2.59 16.35
C GLY A 99 4.42 3.84 16.76
N ARG A 100 4.96 5.04 16.53
CA ARG A 100 4.29 6.30 16.88
C ARG A 100 4.15 7.19 15.66
N MET A 101 3.01 7.84 15.51
CA MET A 101 2.74 8.76 14.40
C MET A 101 2.08 10.03 14.92
N ARG A 102 2.55 11.18 14.45
CA ARG A 102 1.77 12.43 14.49
C ARG A 102 1.04 12.57 13.16
N GLY A 103 -0.29 12.51 13.22
CA GLY A 103 -1.15 12.64 12.05
C GLY A 103 -1.19 14.06 11.50
N ILE A 104 -1.84 14.22 10.34
CA ILE A 104 -2.07 15.54 9.71
C ILE A 104 -3.01 16.46 10.51
N ASP A 105 -3.73 15.89 11.47
CA ASP A 105 -4.56 16.59 12.46
C ASP A 105 -3.75 17.10 13.67
N GLY A 106 -2.43 16.83 13.69
CA GLY A 106 -1.53 17.20 14.77
C GLY A 106 -1.57 16.28 15.98
N ASN A 107 -2.48 15.30 16.05
CA ASN A 107 -2.59 14.38 17.19
C ASN A 107 -1.54 13.27 17.14
N LEU A 108 -1.22 12.71 18.31
CA LEU A 108 -0.30 11.58 18.42
C LEU A 108 -1.07 10.26 18.51
N TYR A 109 -0.60 9.30 17.72
CA TYR A 109 -1.16 7.97 17.59
C TYR A 109 -0.11 6.91 17.85
N ARG A 110 -0.55 5.78 18.41
CA ARG A 110 0.29 4.60 18.65
C ARG A 110 -0.20 3.45 17.79
N TYR A 111 0.71 2.80 17.08
CA TYR A 111 0.44 1.55 16.39
C TYR A 111 0.13 0.46 17.40
N VAL A 112 -0.97 -0.27 17.20
CA VAL A 112 -1.44 -1.33 18.10
C VAL A 112 -1.72 -2.66 17.37
N GLY A 113 -1.23 -2.79 16.14
CA GLY A 113 -1.36 -4.00 15.32
C GLY A 113 -1.94 -3.69 13.94
N THR A 114 -2.50 -4.69 13.29
CA THR A 114 -3.28 -4.57 12.06
C THR A 114 -4.74 -4.91 12.35
N TRP A 115 -5.63 -4.50 11.45
CA TRP A 115 -7.01 -4.98 11.47
C TRP A 115 -7.07 -6.39 10.86
N GLY A 116 -7.79 -7.32 11.51
CA GLY A 116 -8.11 -8.62 10.92
C GLY A 116 -9.39 -8.54 10.05
N GLY A 117 -9.59 -9.50 9.16
CA GLY A 117 -10.76 -9.61 8.29
C GLY A 117 -12.08 -9.76 9.03
N ASP A 118 -12.05 -10.29 10.25
CA ASP A 118 -13.22 -10.41 11.12
C ASP A 118 -13.59 -9.08 11.82
N ASP A 119 -12.65 -8.14 11.92
CA ASP A 119 -12.82 -6.88 12.65
C ASP A 119 -13.39 -5.75 11.79
N VAL A 120 -13.16 -5.79 10.46
CA VAL A 120 -13.44 -4.67 9.53
C VAL A 120 -13.79 -5.18 8.13
N SER A 121 -14.21 -4.29 7.22
CA SER A 121 -14.37 -4.66 5.82
C SER A 121 -13.04 -5.18 5.23
N GLN A 122 -13.10 -6.10 4.26
CA GLN A 122 -11.90 -6.68 3.63
C GLN A 122 -10.93 -5.62 3.07
N VAL A 123 -11.43 -4.43 2.70
CA VAL A 123 -10.61 -3.31 2.20
C VAL A 123 -9.72 -2.70 3.29
N ALA A 124 -10.12 -2.86 4.56
CA ALA A 124 -9.43 -2.29 5.70
C ALA A 124 -8.62 -3.32 6.52
N ALA A 125 -8.80 -4.62 6.25
CA ALA A 125 -8.02 -5.65 6.91
C ALA A 125 -6.57 -5.67 6.37
N GLY A 126 -5.64 -5.99 7.26
CA GLY A 126 -4.20 -5.78 7.07
C GLY A 126 -3.70 -4.33 7.23
N GLN A 127 -4.60 -3.33 7.23
CA GLN A 127 -4.21 -1.94 7.44
C GLN A 127 -3.71 -1.72 8.89
N PRO A 128 -2.74 -0.81 9.10
CA PRO A 128 -2.25 -0.50 10.44
C PRO A 128 -3.37 0.07 11.32
N LYS A 129 -3.45 -0.47 12.54
CA LYS A 129 -4.40 -0.10 13.59
C LYS A 129 -3.74 0.87 14.55
N PHE A 130 -4.43 1.97 14.85
CA PHE A 130 -3.92 3.02 15.72
C PHE A 130 -4.81 3.25 16.93
N ALA A 131 -4.18 3.59 18.05
CA ALA A 131 -4.85 4.07 19.24
C ALA A 131 -4.43 5.52 19.53
N ARG A 132 -5.36 6.29 20.09
CA ARG A 132 -5.10 7.62 20.65
C ARG A 132 -4.39 7.52 21.99
N ALA A 133 -3.99 8.67 22.53
CA ALA A 133 -3.32 8.76 23.84
C ALA A 133 -4.16 8.21 25.00
N ASP A 134 -5.49 8.27 24.90
CA ASP A 134 -6.43 7.71 25.90
C ASP A 134 -6.64 6.19 25.76
N GLY A 135 -5.99 5.56 24.78
CA GLY A 135 -6.12 4.12 24.50
C GLY A 135 -7.28 3.75 23.58
N SER A 136 -8.14 4.70 23.19
CA SER A 136 -9.22 4.45 22.23
C SER A 136 -8.65 4.11 20.86
N VAL A 137 -9.16 3.03 20.25
CA VAL A 137 -8.78 2.63 18.89
C VAL A 137 -9.49 3.53 17.88
N VAL A 138 -8.76 4.02 16.89
CA VAL A 138 -9.30 4.81 15.78
C VAL A 138 -9.90 3.84 14.76
N ALA A 139 -11.23 3.89 14.55
CA ALA A 139 -11.90 3.07 13.55
C ALA A 139 -11.42 3.40 12.13
N THR A 140 -11.58 2.46 11.19
CA THR A 140 -11.03 2.51 9.82
C THR A 140 -11.70 3.51 8.88
N ASP A 141 -12.79 4.13 9.33
CA ASP A 141 -13.61 5.01 8.52
C ASP A 141 -13.01 6.43 8.35
N HIS A 142 -13.61 7.17 7.42
CA HIS A 142 -13.21 8.55 7.09
C HIS A 142 -13.54 9.56 8.21
N ALA A 143 -14.62 9.35 8.96
CA ALA A 143 -15.06 10.27 10.00
C ALA A 143 -14.17 10.19 11.24
N SER A 144 -13.66 9.00 11.54
CA SER A 144 -12.72 8.75 12.63
C SER A 144 -11.28 9.14 12.28
N GLY A 145 -10.97 9.32 10.99
CA GLY A 145 -9.63 9.60 10.46
C GLY A 145 -8.72 8.37 10.34
N GLY A 146 -9.23 7.15 10.51
CA GLY A 146 -8.41 5.94 10.48
C GLY A 146 -7.80 5.66 9.11
N ARG A 147 -8.51 6.01 8.03
CA ARG A 147 -8.00 5.86 6.67
C ARG A 147 -6.81 6.79 6.39
N ASP A 148 -6.89 8.05 6.84
CA ASP A 148 -5.79 9.02 6.77
C ASP A 148 -4.55 8.46 7.47
N LEU A 149 -4.72 7.92 8.67
CA LEU A 149 -3.62 7.34 9.44
C LEU A 149 -2.98 6.16 8.72
N ALA A 150 -3.79 5.25 8.20
CA ALA A 150 -3.29 4.05 7.52
C ALA A 150 -2.50 4.39 6.25
N THR A 151 -3.06 5.25 5.40
CA THR A 151 -2.39 5.65 4.16
C THR A 151 -1.14 6.48 4.43
N ASN A 152 -1.21 7.46 5.34
CA ASN A 152 -0.07 8.31 5.68
C ASN A 152 1.04 7.52 6.41
N TRP A 153 0.69 6.48 7.18
CA TRP A 153 1.66 5.55 7.74
C TRP A 153 2.42 4.80 6.66
N GLY A 154 1.73 4.32 5.62
CA GLY A 154 2.36 3.71 4.45
C GLY A 154 3.36 4.65 3.78
N LEU A 155 3.04 5.94 3.66
CA LEU A 155 3.95 6.94 3.12
C LEU A 155 5.17 7.20 4.03
N LEU A 156 4.95 7.37 5.34
CA LEU A 156 6.00 7.71 6.31
C LEU A 156 6.93 6.53 6.62
N CYS A 157 6.37 5.33 6.75
CA CYS A 157 7.04 4.17 7.30
C CYS A 157 7.22 3.05 6.28
N GLY A 158 6.54 3.09 5.14
CA GLY A 158 6.64 2.09 4.09
C GLY A 158 6.49 0.68 4.65
N THR A 159 7.57 -0.07 4.54
CA THR A 159 7.66 -1.48 4.89
C THR A 159 8.18 -1.71 6.32
N VAL A 160 8.38 -0.66 7.12
CA VAL A 160 8.86 -0.82 8.50
C VAL A 160 7.73 -1.28 9.40
N VAL A 161 7.96 -2.41 10.08
CA VAL A 161 7.07 -2.92 11.12
C VAL A 161 7.50 -2.32 12.45
N PRO A 162 6.60 -1.64 13.18
CA PRO A 162 6.85 -1.32 14.58
C PRO A 162 7.16 -2.58 15.37
N VAL A 163 8.06 -2.50 16.34
CA VAL A 163 8.27 -3.62 17.26
C VAL A 163 6.94 -3.88 17.98
N SER A 164 6.24 -4.95 17.59
CA SER A 164 5.11 -5.45 18.36
C SER A 164 5.63 -5.76 19.76
N SER A 165 4.97 -5.23 20.79
CA SER A 165 5.30 -5.53 22.19
C SER A 165 5.25 -7.03 22.53
N ARG A 166 4.72 -7.88 21.62
CA ARG A 166 4.71 -9.34 21.77
C ARG A 166 5.95 -10.04 21.20
N SER A 167 6.69 -9.43 20.26
CA SER A 167 7.88 -10.02 19.62
C SER A 167 9.20 -9.38 20.07
N ALA A 168 9.19 -8.64 21.19
CA ALA A 168 10.39 -8.04 21.76
C ALA A 168 11.28 -9.11 22.43
N SER A 169 12.01 -9.88 21.63
CA SER A 169 13.27 -10.45 22.08
C SER A 169 14.23 -9.27 22.32
N ARG A 170 14.66 -9.10 23.57
CA ARG A 170 15.47 -7.96 24.05
C ARG A 170 16.94 -8.04 23.64
N ASP A 171 17.22 -8.43 22.40
CA ASP A 171 18.60 -8.42 21.92
C ASP A 171 18.67 -7.78 20.54
N THR A 172 19.39 -6.66 20.46
CA THR A 172 19.73 -5.85 19.26
C THR A 172 18.79 -4.78 18.71
N GLY A 173 17.62 -4.50 19.30
CA GLY A 173 16.85 -3.28 18.97
C GLY A 173 16.32 -3.20 17.52
N HIS A 174 16.34 -4.31 16.78
CA HIS A 174 15.54 -4.53 15.57
C HIS A 174 14.52 -5.63 15.87
N ALA A 175 13.24 -5.38 15.60
CA ALA A 175 12.26 -6.45 15.58
C ALA A 175 12.65 -7.44 14.49
N VAL A 176 12.93 -8.68 14.87
CA VAL A 176 12.99 -9.79 13.94
C VAL A 176 11.58 -10.35 13.85
N VAL A 177 10.98 -10.28 12.66
CA VAL A 177 9.70 -10.94 12.41
C VAL A 177 9.96 -12.44 12.46
N THR A 178 9.22 -13.15 13.31
CA THR A 178 9.30 -14.60 13.48
C THR A 178 8.11 -15.24 12.80
N GLY A 179 8.33 -16.29 12.01
CA GLY A 179 7.26 -16.96 11.28
C GLY A 179 7.78 -18.13 10.46
N GLU A 180 6.92 -18.65 9.60
CA GLU A 180 7.20 -19.82 8.78
C GLU A 180 8.11 -19.46 7.59
N PRO A 181 9.07 -20.32 7.21
CA PRO A 181 10.03 -20.03 6.14
C PRO A 181 9.52 -20.46 4.76
N TYR A 182 9.68 -19.56 3.79
CA TYR A 182 9.25 -19.74 2.41
C TYR A 182 10.35 -19.34 1.42
N ASP A 183 10.36 -19.90 0.21
CA ASP A 183 11.09 -19.34 -0.94
C ASP A 183 10.20 -18.39 -1.72
N HIS A 184 10.77 -17.26 -2.13
CA HIS A 184 10.22 -16.42 -3.16
C HIS A 184 11.30 -15.98 -4.13
N ASN A 185 11.25 -16.50 -5.35
CA ASN A 185 12.17 -16.14 -6.43
C ASN A 185 13.65 -16.28 -6.02
N GLY A 186 13.97 -17.30 -5.22
CA GLY A 186 15.31 -17.60 -4.71
C GLY A 186 15.75 -16.75 -3.50
N SER A 187 14.82 -16.03 -2.86
CA SER A 187 15.05 -15.36 -1.56
C SER A 187 14.33 -16.12 -0.47
N ARG A 188 14.96 -16.27 0.71
CA ARG A 188 14.25 -16.80 1.87
C ARG A 188 13.35 -15.71 2.46
N MET A 189 12.09 -16.04 2.59
CA MET A 189 11.05 -15.21 3.18
C MET A 189 10.62 -15.78 4.53
N THR A 190 10.10 -14.92 5.39
CA THR A 190 9.37 -15.30 6.61
C THR A 190 7.94 -14.81 6.46
N ILE A 191 6.98 -15.72 6.62
CA ILE A 191 5.55 -15.42 6.68
C ILE A 191 5.09 -15.52 8.13
N ASP A 192 4.70 -14.39 8.70
CA ASP A 192 4.07 -14.31 10.02
C ASP A 192 2.57 -14.09 9.81
N VAL A 193 1.80 -15.17 9.95
CA VAL A 193 0.35 -15.16 9.75
C VAL A 193 -0.39 -14.37 10.83
N HIS A 194 0.17 -14.27 12.04
CA HIS A 194 -0.47 -13.58 13.16
C HIS A 194 -0.36 -12.07 12.98
N ASP A 195 0.83 -11.58 12.60
CA ASP A 195 1.06 -10.14 12.39
C ASP A 195 0.72 -9.70 10.95
N GLY A 196 0.35 -10.65 10.07
CA GLY A 196 -0.08 -10.35 8.70
C GLY A 196 1.08 -9.90 7.80
N LEU A 197 2.27 -10.49 7.97
CA LEU A 197 3.51 -10.02 7.35
C LEU A 197 4.17 -11.08 6.48
N ILE A 198 4.76 -10.63 5.38
CA ILE A 198 5.77 -11.40 4.64
C ILE A 198 7.01 -10.54 4.51
N VAL A 199 8.13 -11.02 5.04
CA VAL A 199 9.41 -10.28 5.07
C VAL A 199 10.55 -11.04 4.41
N TYR A 200 11.52 -10.31 3.86
CA TYR A 200 12.76 -10.90 3.37
C TYR A 200 13.65 -11.33 4.53
N ALA A 201 13.70 -12.61 4.86
CA ALA A 201 14.64 -13.14 5.84
C ALA A 201 16.07 -13.08 5.29
N GLU A 202 16.28 -13.61 4.07
CA GLU A 202 17.55 -13.59 3.35
C GLU A 202 17.30 -13.21 1.88
N PRO A 203 17.40 -11.92 1.52
CA PRO A 203 17.28 -11.48 0.14
C PRO A 203 18.38 -12.09 -0.73
N LYS A 204 18.03 -12.56 -1.92
CA LYS A 204 19.03 -13.08 -2.88
C LYS A 204 20.06 -12.02 -3.24
N ALA A 205 21.26 -12.48 -3.62
CA ALA A 205 22.41 -11.61 -3.88
C ALA A 205 22.11 -10.44 -4.82
N GLY A 206 21.33 -10.68 -5.88
CA GLY A 206 20.99 -9.66 -6.89
C GLY A 206 20.11 -8.50 -6.40
N ILE A 207 19.43 -8.64 -5.25
CA ILE A 207 18.53 -7.59 -4.72
C ILE A 207 18.95 -7.08 -3.34
N ARG A 208 19.89 -7.74 -2.65
CA ARG A 208 20.24 -7.44 -1.25
C ARG A 208 20.71 -6.01 -0.99
N ARG A 209 21.23 -5.30 -1.99
CA ARG A 209 21.59 -3.87 -1.88
C ARG A 209 20.37 -2.94 -1.89
N THR A 210 19.28 -3.37 -2.52
CA THR A 210 18.02 -2.62 -2.60
C THR A 210 17.08 -3.01 -1.48
N VAL A 211 17.08 -4.29 -1.12
CA VAL A 211 16.16 -4.91 -0.16
C VAL A 211 17.02 -5.55 0.93
N PRO A 212 17.26 -4.85 2.05
CA PRO A 212 17.93 -5.44 3.21
C PRO A 212 17.10 -6.57 3.84
N PRO A 213 17.71 -7.46 4.64
CA PRO A 213 16.97 -8.36 5.51
C PRO A 213 15.92 -7.62 6.36
N GLN A 214 14.84 -8.33 6.69
CA GLN A 214 13.66 -7.84 7.43
C GLN A 214 12.81 -6.78 6.71
N THR A 215 13.09 -6.48 5.43
CA THR A 215 12.20 -5.64 4.63
C THR A 215 10.85 -6.35 4.42
N VAL A 216 9.74 -5.68 4.73
CA VAL A 216 8.39 -6.20 4.45
C VAL A 216 8.09 -6.15 2.96
N LEU A 217 7.80 -7.29 2.36
CA LEU A 217 7.26 -7.38 1.00
C LEU A 217 5.74 -7.16 1.00
N PHE A 218 5.04 -7.79 1.95
CA PHE A 218 3.59 -7.76 2.04
C PHE A 218 3.13 -7.52 3.47
N ARG A 219 2.06 -6.72 3.59
CA ARG A 219 1.30 -6.54 4.81
C ARG A 219 -0.18 -6.73 4.48
N GLY A 220 -0.87 -7.56 5.25
CA GLY A 220 -2.26 -7.90 4.96
C GLY A 220 -2.91 -8.70 6.05
N ASP A 221 -4.02 -9.33 5.71
CA ASP A 221 -4.62 -10.38 6.49
C ASP A 221 -4.19 -11.75 5.95
N LEU A 222 -3.74 -12.61 6.86
CA LEU A 222 -3.31 -13.99 6.60
C LEU A 222 -4.08 -14.98 7.50
N SER A 223 -5.10 -14.55 8.24
CA SER A 223 -5.81 -15.39 9.23
C SER A 223 -6.78 -16.40 8.64
N ASP A 224 -7.21 -16.20 7.39
CA ASP A 224 -7.90 -17.24 6.61
C ASP A 224 -6.97 -17.72 5.48
N PRO A 225 -6.59 -19.01 5.45
CA PRO A 225 -5.73 -19.52 4.39
C PRO A 225 -6.40 -19.49 3.00
N ASN A 226 -7.72 -19.31 2.90
CA ASN A 226 -8.46 -19.26 1.64
C ASN A 226 -8.74 -17.84 1.14
N ASP A 227 -8.57 -16.82 1.97
CA ASP A 227 -8.92 -15.42 1.66
C ASP A 227 -7.85 -14.46 2.19
N VAL A 228 -6.70 -14.46 1.53
CA VAL A 228 -5.58 -13.57 1.85
C VAL A 228 -5.73 -12.28 1.07
N HIS A 229 -5.61 -11.14 1.73
CA HIS A 229 -5.66 -9.83 1.07
C HIS A 229 -4.72 -8.83 1.76
N GLY A 230 -4.20 -7.88 1.00
CA GLY A 230 -3.37 -6.81 1.56
C GLY A 230 -2.53 -6.09 0.51
N THR A 231 -1.52 -5.37 0.99
CA THR A 231 -0.64 -4.55 0.17
C THR A 231 0.73 -5.20 0.03
N ALA A 232 1.12 -5.49 -1.20
CA ALA A 232 2.48 -5.88 -1.57
C ALA A 232 3.30 -4.67 -2.07
N HIS A 233 4.63 -4.81 -2.11
CA HIS A 233 5.53 -3.72 -2.50
C HIS A 233 6.48 -4.14 -3.61
N VAL A 234 6.73 -3.24 -4.57
CA VAL A 234 7.78 -3.39 -5.59
C VAL A 234 8.95 -2.48 -5.27
N PHE A 235 10.15 -3.07 -5.25
CA PHE A 235 11.40 -2.41 -4.90
C PHE A 235 12.24 -2.09 -6.14
N ARG A 236 12.85 -0.90 -6.15
CA ARG A 236 13.88 -0.49 -7.12
C ARG A 236 14.95 0.28 -6.37
N HIS A 237 16.21 0.04 -6.70
CA HIS A 237 17.34 0.73 -6.08
C HIS A 237 17.18 2.24 -6.17
N GLY A 238 17.34 2.95 -5.06
CA GLY A 238 17.22 4.41 -4.99
C GLY A 238 15.79 4.95 -5.06
N CYS A 239 14.77 4.09 -5.07
CA CYS A 239 13.38 4.50 -5.06
C CYS A 239 12.67 4.08 -3.77
N PRO A 240 11.71 4.88 -3.27
CA PRO A 240 10.77 4.43 -2.27
C PRO A 240 10.02 3.16 -2.75
N PRO A 241 9.70 2.20 -1.87
CA PRO A 241 8.85 1.05 -2.24
C PRO A 241 7.52 1.51 -2.86
N ALA A 242 7.06 0.85 -3.93
CA ALA A 242 5.77 1.16 -4.54
C ALA A 242 4.73 0.13 -4.08
N PRO A 243 3.69 0.54 -3.35
CA PRO A 243 2.65 -0.36 -2.87
C PRO A 243 1.67 -0.74 -4.00
N TYR A 244 1.02 -1.89 -3.86
CA TYR A 244 -0.14 -2.30 -4.66
C TYR A 244 -0.93 -3.39 -3.94
N GLU A 245 -2.24 -3.39 -4.19
CA GLU A 245 -3.16 -4.37 -3.62
C GLU A 245 -2.97 -5.74 -4.27
N VAL A 246 -2.98 -6.78 -3.43
CA VAL A 246 -2.98 -8.18 -3.83
C VAL A 246 -4.00 -8.98 -3.04
N VAL A 247 -4.56 -9.99 -3.68
CA VAL A 247 -5.44 -11.00 -3.08
C VAL A 247 -4.96 -12.39 -3.44
N GLY A 248 -5.27 -13.38 -2.63
CA GLY A 248 -4.74 -14.72 -2.84
C GLY A 248 -5.19 -15.74 -1.81
N ARG A 249 -4.48 -16.87 -1.80
CA ARG A 249 -4.75 -17.99 -0.90
C ARG A 249 -3.55 -18.91 -0.80
N PHE A 250 -3.53 -19.71 0.24
CA PHE A 250 -2.69 -20.90 0.33
C PHE A 250 -3.34 -22.05 -0.47
N GLU A 251 -2.57 -22.73 -1.32
CA GLU A 251 -3.09 -23.76 -2.24
C GLU A 251 -3.66 -24.98 -1.51
N ALA A 252 -3.12 -25.34 -0.35
CA ALA A 252 -3.51 -26.50 0.45
C ALA A 252 -3.50 -26.20 1.97
N GLY A 253 -3.94 -25.00 2.36
CA GLY A 253 -3.90 -24.55 3.76
C GLY A 253 -2.54 -24.00 4.19
N TYR A 254 -2.38 -23.65 5.46
CA TYR A 254 -1.10 -23.17 5.97
C TYR A 254 0.04 -24.16 5.71
N GLN A 255 1.28 -23.66 5.64
CA GLN A 255 2.46 -24.47 5.32
C GLN A 255 2.39 -25.16 3.93
N SER A 256 1.57 -24.62 3.02
CA SER A 256 1.59 -24.91 1.58
C SER A 256 1.95 -23.67 0.78
N THR A 257 2.01 -23.76 -0.56
CA THR A 257 2.26 -22.61 -1.43
C THR A 257 1.26 -21.47 -1.17
N LEU A 258 1.74 -20.27 -0.87
CA LEU A 258 0.91 -19.06 -0.91
C LEU A 258 1.02 -18.41 -2.30
N VAL A 259 -0.12 -18.13 -2.92
CA VAL A 259 -0.21 -17.42 -4.21
C VAL A 259 -1.01 -16.14 -4.03
N LEU A 260 -0.38 -15.00 -4.32
CA LEU A 260 -1.00 -13.68 -4.33
C LEU A 260 -0.99 -13.10 -5.73
N THR A 261 -2.05 -12.39 -6.10
CA THR A 261 -2.21 -11.73 -7.40
C THR A 261 -2.67 -10.30 -7.24
N GLY A 262 -2.15 -9.41 -8.09
CA GLY A 262 -2.57 -8.01 -8.12
C GLY A 262 -2.02 -7.27 -9.33
N ARG A 263 -2.52 -6.07 -9.59
CA ARG A 263 -2.02 -5.22 -10.68
C ARG A 263 -0.78 -4.46 -10.20
N ALA A 264 0.40 -4.97 -10.50
CA ALA A 264 1.65 -4.41 -9.97
C ALA A 264 2.04 -3.07 -10.61
N PRO A 265 2.70 -2.16 -9.86
CA PRO A 265 3.13 -0.87 -10.37
C PRO A 265 4.21 -1.00 -11.44
N VAL A 266 4.00 -0.32 -12.57
CA VAL A 266 4.99 -0.15 -13.64
C VAL A 266 5.66 1.20 -13.42
N ARG A 267 6.97 1.18 -13.16
CA ARG A 267 7.74 2.42 -13.03
C ARG A 267 8.22 2.92 -14.37
N ALA A 268 8.33 4.25 -14.50
CA ALA A 268 9.01 4.89 -15.61
C ALA A 268 10.41 4.29 -15.83
N ALA A 269 10.89 4.34 -17.07
CA ALA A 269 12.23 3.87 -17.42
C ALA A 269 13.32 4.63 -16.64
N SER A 270 13.14 5.94 -16.50
CA SER A 270 13.96 6.82 -15.67
C SER A 270 13.17 7.29 -14.44
N GLY A 271 13.83 7.33 -13.29
CA GLY A 271 13.25 7.80 -12.03
C GLY A 271 12.37 6.78 -11.30
N CYS A 272 11.58 7.29 -10.34
CA CYS A 272 10.78 6.49 -9.41
C CYS A 272 9.28 6.55 -9.65
N ALA A 273 8.83 7.40 -10.56
CA ALA A 273 7.41 7.59 -10.88
C ALA A 273 6.77 6.27 -11.35
N VAL A 274 5.58 5.99 -10.83
CA VAL A 274 4.71 4.91 -11.32
C VAL A 274 3.90 5.46 -12.49
N VAL A 275 4.00 4.83 -13.66
CA VAL A 275 3.37 5.29 -14.91
C VAL A 275 2.20 4.41 -15.34
N GLY A 276 1.88 3.38 -14.55
CA GLY A 276 0.76 2.49 -14.80
C GLY A 276 0.76 1.28 -13.90
N LEU A 277 -0.23 0.42 -14.08
CA LEU A 277 -0.37 -0.86 -13.37
C LEU A 277 -0.49 -2.00 -14.38
N SER A 278 0.15 -3.13 -14.10
CA SER A 278 0.14 -4.31 -14.97
C SER A 278 -0.30 -5.57 -14.22
N ALA A 279 -1.28 -6.27 -14.77
CA ALA A 279 -1.73 -7.58 -14.30
C ALA A 279 -0.88 -8.76 -14.83
N SER A 280 0.07 -8.48 -15.74
CA SER A 280 0.88 -9.51 -16.41
C SER A 280 2.38 -9.35 -16.18
N SER A 281 2.80 -8.36 -15.38
CA SER A 281 4.21 -8.22 -15.01
C SER A 281 4.65 -9.36 -14.10
N ALA A 282 5.96 -9.60 -14.00
CA ALA A 282 6.52 -10.59 -13.07
C ALA A 282 6.18 -10.30 -11.59
N ASN A 283 5.81 -9.06 -11.25
CA ASN A 283 5.37 -8.70 -9.90
C ASN A 283 3.85 -8.84 -9.72
N ALA A 284 3.08 -9.17 -10.77
CA ALA A 284 1.63 -9.31 -10.66
C ALA A 284 1.19 -10.64 -10.02
N LEU A 285 2.08 -11.62 -9.99
CA LEU A 285 1.90 -12.92 -9.36
C LEU A 285 3.05 -13.15 -8.37
N LEU A 286 2.74 -13.22 -7.09
CA LEU A 286 3.70 -13.57 -6.04
C LEU A 286 3.42 -15.00 -5.58
N ARG A 287 4.38 -15.89 -5.82
CA ARG A 287 4.34 -17.27 -5.36
C ARG A 287 5.37 -17.45 -4.24
N PHE A 288 4.95 -18.02 -3.13
CA PHE A 288 5.78 -18.35 -1.99
C PHE A 288 5.70 -19.85 -1.74
N GLU A 289 6.81 -20.55 -1.85
CA GLU A 289 6.89 -22.00 -1.69
C GLU A 289 7.34 -22.33 -0.28
N TYR A 290 6.59 -23.16 0.46
CA TYR A 290 6.99 -23.54 1.81
C TYR A 290 8.30 -24.34 1.76
N LEU A 291 9.27 -23.99 2.60
CA LEU A 291 10.61 -24.59 2.54
C LEU A 291 10.71 -25.96 3.23
N PHE A 292 9.73 -26.31 4.06
CA PHE A 292 9.69 -27.58 4.78
C PHE A 292 8.38 -28.35 4.55
N PRO A 293 7.98 -28.60 3.29
CA PRO A 293 6.75 -29.35 3.03
C PRO A 293 6.84 -30.71 3.74
N PRO A 294 5.74 -31.18 4.37
CA PRO A 294 5.74 -32.51 4.97
C PRO A 294 6.17 -33.53 3.92
N GLU A 295 7.11 -34.40 4.26
CA GLU A 295 7.51 -35.51 3.39
C GLU A 295 6.25 -36.32 3.01
N LEU A 296 6.00 -36.45 1.70
CA LEU A 296 4.89 -37.23 1.15
C LEU A 296 5.15 -38.74 1.29
#